data_AF-E2ARQ1-F1
#
_entry.id   AF-E2ARQ1-F1
#
_cell.length_a   1.000
_cell.length_b   1.000
_cell.length_c   1.000
_cell.angle_alpha   90.00
_cell.angle_beta   90.00
_cell.angle_gamma   90.00
#
_symmetry.space_group_name_H-M   'P 1'
#
loop_
_entity.id
_entity.type
_entity.pdbx_description
1 polymer ?
#
loop_
_entity_poly.entity_id
_entity_poly.type
_entity_poly.pdbx_seq_one_letter_code
_entity_poly.pdbx_strand_id
1 'polypeptide(L)'
;FMIDKRSSPNLIKENFIPKNININYTEILQLNGINNYPVYTFGKIILNLFKIPMAFHIVSHDFPIPEAGILGNDFLKQTSSKIDY
;
A
#
# COMPACT_ATOMS: atom_id res chain seq x y z
N PHE A 1 -1.71 -6.74 7.91
CA PHE A 1 -2.04 -5.41 7.35
C PHE A 1 -3.01 -4.73 8.29
N MET A 2 -2.88 -3.42 8.48
CA MET A 2 -3.87 -2.58 9.15
C MET A 2 -4.88 -2.07 8.11
N ILE A 3 -6.18 -2.06 8.43
CA ILE A 3 -7.20 -1.47 7.54
C ILE A 3 -7.44 -0.04 7.99
N ASP A 4 -7.18 0.93 7.11
CA ASP A 4 -7.44 2.34 7.36
C ASP A 4 -8.32 2.93 6.26
N LYS A 5 -9.56 3.24 6.60
CA LYS A 5 -10.54 3.84 5.66
C LYS A 5 -10.18 5.27 5.26
N ARG A 6 -9.33 5.95 6.05
CA ARG A 6 -8.90 7.33 5.80
C ARG A 6 -7.66 7.41 4.93
N SER A 7 -6.88 6.33 4.85
CA SER A 7 -5.78 6.23 3.90
C SER A 7 -6.33 5.98 2.49
N SER A 8 -5.93 6.79 1.51
CA SER A 8 -6.31 6.55 0.12
C SER A 8 -5.56 5.34 -0.48
N PRO A 9 -4.20 5.34 -0.56
CA PRO A 9 -3.47 4.22 -1.15
C PRO A 9 -3.28 3.06 -0.17
N ASN A 10 -3.10 1.85 -0.72
CA ASN A 10 -2.53 0.74 0.04
C ASN A 10 -1.01 0.91 0.15
N LEU A 11 -0.47 0.63 1.33
CA LEU A 11 0.96 0.72 1.63
C LEU A 11 1.50 -0.65 2.02
N ILE A 12 2.75 -0.92 1.65
CA ILE A 12 3.49 -2.10 2.10
C ILE A 12 4.96 -1.74 2.36
N LYS A 13 5.50 -2.26 3.45
CA LYS A 13 6.92 -2.10 3.77
C LYS A 13 7.79 -2.92 2.83
N GLU A 14 8.90 -2.35 2.41
CA GLU A 14 9.84 -3.00 1.48
C GLU A 14 10.29 -4.40 1.93
N ASN A 15 10.49 -4.61 3.24
CA ASN A 15 10.94 -5.89 3.79
C ASN A 15 9.93 -7.04 3.61
N PHE A 16 8.67 -6.73 3.32
CA PHE A 16 7.61 -7.71 3.08
C PHE A 16 7.36 -7.96 1.59
N ILE A 17 8.14 -7.32 0.71
CA ILE A 17 8.02 -7.46 -0.73
C ILE A 17 8.89 -8.64 -1.21
N PRO A 18 8.36 -9.56 -2.03
CA PRO A 18 9.17 -10.60 -2.65
C PRO A 18 10.26 -10.00 -3.55
N LYS A 19 11.50 -10.50 -3.45
CA LYS A 19 12.66 -9.99 -4.21
C LYS A 19 12.53 -10.08 -5.74
N ASN A 20 11.61 -10.91 -6.26
CA ASN A 20 11.41 -11.14 -7.69
C ASN A 20 10.19 -10.41 -8.26
N ILE A 21 9.72 -9.33 -7.62
CA ILE A 21 8.60 -8.55 -8.15
C ILE A 21 9.09 -7.35 -8.97
N ASN A 22 8.35 -7.03 -10.03
CA ASN A 22 8.62 -5.81 -10.79
C ASN A 22 8.05 -4.61 -10.03
N ILE A 23 8.94 -3.71 -9.60
CA ILE A 23 8.58 -2.47 -8.93
C ILE A 23 8.46 -1.37 -9.98
N ASN A 24 7.30 -0.73 -10.04
CA ASN A 24 7.12 0.45 -10.85
C ASN A 24 7.61 1.69 -10.08
N TYR A 25 8.82 2.14 -10.39
CA TYR A 25 9.44 3.32 -9.79
C TYR A 25 8.94 4.65 -10.37
N THR A 26 8.07 4.65 -11.40
CA THR A 26 7.53 5.89 -11.97
C THR A 26 6.33 6.43 -11.18
N GLU A 27 5.64 5.57 -10.44
CA GLU A 27 4.48 5.92 -9.63
C GLU A 27 4.86 6.13 -8.16
N ILE A 28 5.52 7.27 -7.91
CA ILE A 28 5.87 7.75 -6.57
C ILE A 28 4.70 8.60 -6.03
N LEU A 29 4.25 8.30 -4.82
CA LEU A 29 3.26 9.09 -4.10
C LEU A 29 3.89 9.79 -2.91
N GLN A 30 3.46 11.02 -2.69
CA GLN A 30 3.76 11.76 -1.47
C GLN A 30 2.66 11.48 -0.44
N LEU A 31 3.05 10.89 0.69
CA LEU A 31 2.19 10.66 1.84
C LEU A 31 2.20 11.89 2.73
N ASN A 32 1.04 12.52 2.86
CA ASN A 32 0.82 13.70 3.70
C ASN A 32 0.07 13.30 4.98
N GLY A 33 0.41 13.91 6.11
CA GLY A 33 -0.29 13.69 7.39
C GLY A 33 0.33 12.68 8.35
N ILE A 34 1.50 12.13 8.02
CA ILE A 34 2.24 11.19 8.88
C ILE A 34 3.32 11.91 9.70
N ASN A 35 4.04 12.84 9.07
CA ASN A 35 5.08 13.65 9.69
C ASN A 35 5.03 15.09 9.16
N ASN A 36 5.75 16.01 9.83
CA ASN A 36 5.99 17.37 9.34
C ASN A 36 6.84 17.42 8.06
N TYR A 37 7.38 16.27 7.64
CA TYR A 37 8.18 16.12 6.42
C TYR A 37 7.43 15.25 5.40
N PRO A 38 7.53 15.57 4.10
CA PRO A 38 6.92 14.76 3.05
C PRO A 38 7.58 13.38 3.02
N VAL A 39 6.78 12.33 3.20
CA VAL A 39 7.24 10.94 3.06
C VAL A 39 6.89 10.47 1.66
N TYR A 40 7.90 10.12 0.87
CA TYR A 40 7.71 9.59 -0.47
C TYR A 40 7.72 8.07 -0.45
N THR A 41 6.85 7.47 -1.26
CA THR A 41 6.89 6.02 -1.53
C THR A 41 8.00 5.72 -2.53
N PHE A 42 8.59 4.52 -2.48
CA PHE A 42 9.64 4.14 -3.43
C PHE A 42 9.09 3.80 -4.83
N GLY A 43 7.79 3.53 -4.91
CA GLY A 43 7.12 3.14 -6.14
C GLY A 43 5.87 2.36 -5.83
N LYS A 44 5.38 1.65 -6.85
CA LYS A 44 4.15 0.87 -6.80
C LYS A 44 4.40 -0.56 -7.28
N ILE A 45 3.77 -1.51 -6.62
CA ILE A 45 3.75 -2.92 -7.02
C ILE A 45 2.31 -3.41 -7.09
N ILE A 46 2.09 -4.47 -7.86
CA ILE A 46 0.82 -5.19 -7.88
C ILE A 46 1.04 -6.52 -7.17
N LEU A 47 0.34 -6.72 -6.05
CA LEU A 47 0.36 -7.97 -5.30
C LEU A 47 -1.03 -8.60 -5.30
N ASN A 48 -1.06 -9.92 -5.38
CA ASN A 48 -2.31 -10.66 -5.26
C ASN A 48 -2.64 -10.88 -3.78
N LEU A 49 -3.62 -10.15 -3.25
CA LEU A 49 -4.18 -10.39 -1.93
C LEU A 49 -5.52 -11.13 -2.10
N PHE A 50 -5.69 -12.28 -1.45
CA PHE A 50 -6.90 -13.12 -1.61
C PHE A 50 -7.28 -13.43 -3.07
N LYS A 51 -6.28 -13.67 -3.93
CA LYS A 51 -6.44 -13.89 -5.38
C LYS A 51 -6.94 -12.66 -6.17
N ILE A 52 -6.94 -11.47 -5.56
CA ILE A 52 -7.28 -10.21 -6.20
C ILE A 52 -5.99 -9.44 -6.44
N PRO A 53 -5.67 -9.04 -7.68
CA PRO A 53 -4.52 -8.18 -7.95
C PRO A 53 -4.79 -6.78 -7.43
N MET A 54 -3.94 -6.29 -6.55
CA MET A 54 -4.10 -4.99 -5.92
C MET A 54 -2.80 -4.21 -5.96
N ALA A 55 -2.93 -2.92 -6.19
CA ALA A 55 -1.82 -2.01 -6.13
C ALA A 55 -1.43 -1.69 -4.69
N PHE A 56 -0.13 -1.72 -4.40
CA PHE A 56 0.47 -1.26 -3.16
C PHE A 56 1.61 -0.30 -3.47
N HIS A 57 1.68 0.79 -2.70
CA HIS A 57 2.85 1.66 -2.69
C HIS A 57 3.85 1.20 -1.65
N ILE A 58 5.12 1.24 -2.03
CA ILE A 58 6.22 0.76 -1.19
C ILE A 58 6.67 1.89 -0.27
N VAL A 59 6.78 1.58 1.01
CA VAL A 59 7.38 2.48 2.02
C VAL A 59 8.61 1.83 2.65
N SER A 60 9.47 2.68 3.23
CA SER A 60 10.62 2.22 4.03
C SER A 60 10.19 1.25 5.13
N HIS A 61 11.05 0.28 5.43
CA HIS A 61 10.86 -0.60 6.57
C HIS A 61 10.73 0.16 7.92
N ASP A 62 11.39 1.31 8.03
CA ASP A 62 11.35 2.23 9.17
C ASP A 62 10.02 3.00 9.32
N PHE A 63 9.09 2.81 8.38
CA PHE A 63 7.79 3.46 8.45
C PHE A 63 7.08 3.12 9.77
N PRO A 64 6.51 4.12 10.48
CA PRO A 64 6.12 4.03 11.89
C PRO A 64 4.80 3.29 12.11
N ILE A 65 4.69 2.09 11.56
CA ILE A 65 3.59 1.14 11.80
C ILE A 65 4.18 -0.20 12.24
N PRO A 66 3.54 -0.91 13.19
CA PRO A 66 3.98 -2.24 13.57
C PRO A 66 3.63 -3.31 12.53
N GLU A 67 2.60 -3.09 11.70
CA GLU A 67 2.18 -4.05 10.68
C GLU A 67 3.07 -4.03 9.42
N ALA A 68 2.90 -5.06 8.58
CA ALA A 68 3.55 -5.14 7.26
C ALA A 68 3.15 -4.00 6.29
N GLY A 69 2.00 -3.35 6.51
CA GLY A 69 1.43 -2.37 5.60
C GLY A 69 0.01 -1.94 5.96
N ILE A 70 -0.50 -0.96 5.22
CA ILE A 70 -1.84 -0.38 5.38
C ILE A 70 -2.70 -0.74 4.16
N LEU A 71 -3.92 -1.19 4.39
CA LEU A 71 -4.95 -1.34 3.37
C LEU A 71 -5.85 -0.11 3.43
N GLY A 72 -5.75 0.71 2.39
CA GLY A 72 -6.49 1.95 2.26
C GLY A 72 -7.86 1.76 1.64
N ASN A 73 -8.46 2.88 1.27
CA ASN A 73 -9.72 2.94 0.57
C ASN A 73 -9.67 2.25 -0.81
N ASP A 74 -8.50 2.19 -1.45
CA ASP A 74 -8.32 1.44 -2.70
C ASP A 74 -8.64 -0.04 -2.54
N PHE A 75 -8.21 -0.66 -1.43
CA PHE A 75 -8.61 -2.02 -1.07
C PHE A 75 -10.12 -2.11 -0.84
N LEU A 76 -10.66 -1.21 -0.03
CA LEU A 76 -12.07 -1.24 0.36
C LEU A 76 -13.00 -1.08 -0.82
N LYS A 77 -12.71 -0.18 -1.77
CA LYS A 77 -13.50 -0.02 -3.00
C LYS A 77 -13.48 -1.29 -3.84
N GLN A 78 -12.31 -1.90 -4.06
CA GLN A 78 -12.23 -3.13 -4.85
C GLN A 78 -12.93 -4.32 -4.18
N THR A 79 -12.87 -4.43 -2.86
CA THR A 79 -13.55 -5.50 -2.13
C THR A 79 -15.04 -5.25 -1.96
N SER A 80 -15.47 -4.00 -1.70
CA SER A 80 -16.89 -3.65 -1.60
C SER A 80 -17.61 -3.83 -2.94
N SER A 81 -16.98 -3.48 -4.07
CA SER A 81 -17.55 -3.77 -5.40
C SER A 81 -17.62 -5.25 -5.75
N LYS A 82 -17.01 -6.14 -4.95
CA LYS A 82 -17.13 -7.60 -5.11
C LYS A 82 -18.03 -8.24 -4.06
N ILE A 83 -18.50 -7.49 -3.07
CA ILE A 83 -19.52 -7.91 -2.11
C ILE A 83 -20.84 -7.33 -2.61
N ASP A 84 -21.29 -7.76 -3.78
CA ASP A 84 -22.71 -7.76 -4.11
C ASP A 84 -23.21 -9.18 -3.78
N TYR A 85 -24.11 -9.28 -2.81
CA TYR A 85 -24.81 -10.50 -2.41
C TYR A 85 -26.13 -10.61 -3.17
#